data_AF-A0A2A2XUL7-F1
#
_entry.id   AF-A0A2A2XUL7-F1
#
_cell.length_a   1.000
_cell.length_b   1.000
_cell.length_c   1.000
_cell.angle_alpha   90.00
_cell.angle_beta   90.00
_cell.angle_gamma   90.00
#
_symmetry.space_group_name_H-M   'P 1'
#
loop_
_entity.id
_entity.type
_entity.pdbx_description
1 polymer ?
#
loop_
_entity_poly.entity_id
_entity_poly.type
_entity_poly.pdbx_seq_one_letter_code
_entity_poly.pdbx_strand_id
1 'polypeptide(L)' 'MQQAQSPFICPQTRQALREATSEELAALRKMPAHAKLEAAWIRTDSAMAYPVQNGIPQLIPSAGIPLDQGASPTFLSTP' A
#
# COMPACT_ATOMS: atom_id res chain seq x y z
N MET A 1 -24.44 11.24 3.88
CA MET A 1 -23.27 10.84 3.06
C MET A 1 -22.52 9.77 3.84
N GLN A 2 -22.83 8.48 3.64
CA GLN A 2 -22.11 7.40 4.32
C GLN A 2 -20.76 7.26 3.63
N GLN A 3 -19.67 7.62 4.32
CA GLN A 3 -18.33 7.36 3.82
C GLN A 3 -18.19 5.84 3.73
N ALA A 4 -17.92 5.30 2.54
CA ALA A 4 -17.74 3.88 2.33
C ALA A 4 -16.51 3.42 3.14
N GLN A 5 -16.75 2.89 4.33
CA GLN A 5 -15.72 2.28 5.15
C GLN A 5 -15.21 1.07 4.38
N SER A 6 -13.92 1.10 4.00
CA SER A 6 -13.31 -0.04 3.31
C SER A 6 -13.52 -1.31 4.13
N PRO A 7 -14.01 -2.40 3.53
CA PRO A 7 -14.27 -3.65 4.26
C PRO A 7 -12.99 -4.38 4.64
N PHE A 8 -11.81 -3.89 4.22
CA PHE A 8 -10.54 -4.58 4.40
C PHE A 8 -9.68 -3.98 5.52
N ILE A 9 -9.10 -4.87 6.31
CA ILE A 9 -8.19 -4.56 7.42
C ILE A 9 -6.85 -5.28 7.24
N CYS A 10 -5.78 -4.68 7.74
CA CYS A 10 -4.46 -5.30 7.79
C CYS A 10 -4.50 -6.54 8.70
N PRO A 11 -4.03 -7.72 8.24
CA PRO A 11 -4.08 -8.95 9.02
C PRO A 11 -3.23 -8.90 10.31
N GLN A 12 -2.22 -8.02 10.37
CA GLN A 12 -1.30 -7.93 11.50
C GLN A 12 -1.72 -6.85 12.51
N THR A 13 -2.07 -5.65 12.02
CA THR A 13 -2.29 -4.48 12.88
C THR A 13 -3.75 -4.14 13.07
N ARG A 14 -4.66 -4.80 12.32
CA ARG A 14 -6.10 -4.47 12.24
C ARG A 14 -6.42 -3.05 11.78
N GLN A 15 -5.42 -2.30 11.31
CA GLN A 15 -5.64 -0.99 10.71
C GLN A 15 -6.45 -1.13 9.42
N ALA A 16 -7.26 -0.12 9.11
CA ALA A 16 -8.00 -0.09 7.85
C ALA A 16 -7.04 -0.06 6.65
N LEU A 17 -7.49 -0.66 5.55
CA LEU A 17 -6.83 -0.56 4.26
C LEU A 17 -7.68 0.30 3.35
N ARG A 18 -7.05 1.14 2.53
CA ARG A 18 -7.69 1.88 1.45
C ARG A 18 -7.21 1.36 0.11
N GLU A 19 -7.94 1.66 -0.94
CA GLU A 19 -7.47 1.36 -2.29
C GLU A 19 -6.23 2.23 -2.62
N ALA A 20 -5.29 1.62 -3.33
CA ALA A 20 -4.12 2.33 -3.84
C ALA A 20 -4.53 3.32 -4.92
N THR A 21 -3.96 4.52 -4.89
CA THR A 21 -4.11 5.49 -5.98
C THR A 21 -3.36 5.02 -7.22
N SER A 22 -3.67 5.61 -8.38
CA SER A 22 -2.97 5.29 -9.63
C SER A 22 -1.47 5.58 -9.56
N GLU A 23 -1.07 6.62 -8.82
CA GLU A 23 0.33 7.00 -8.61
C GLU A 23 1.07 5.96 -7.76
N GLU A 24 0.46 5.50 -6.67
CA GLU A 24 1.02 4.47 -5.80
C GLU A 24 1.10 3.12 -6.52
N LEU A 25 0.09 2.77 -7.31
CA LEU A 25 0.13 1.58 -8.17
C LEU A 25 1.26 1.66 -9.20
N ALA A 26 1.46 2.83 -9.81
CA ALA A 26 2.56 3.04 -10.74
C ALA A 26 3.91 2.89 -10.04
N ALA A 27 4.06 3.37 -8.80
CA ALA A 27 5.26 3.18 -8.00
C ALA A 27 5.50 1.70 -7.66
N LEU A 28 4.45 0.97 -7.25
CA LEU A 28 4.51 -0.46 -6.97
C LEU A 28 4.92 -1.28 -8.20
N ARG A 29 4.41 -0.93 -9.38
CA ARG A 29 4.75 -1.60 -10.65
C ARG A 29 6.20 -1.42 -11.09
N LYS A 30 6.94 -0.44 -10.54
CA LYS A 30 8.38 -0.30 -10.78
C LYS A 30 9.18 -1.45 -10.17
N MET A 31 8.63 -2.13 -9.17
CA MET A 31 9.25 -3.33 -8.60
C MET A 31 9.04 -4.52 -9.54
N PRO A 32 10.09 -5.25 -9.96
CA PRO A 32 9.98 -6.35 -10.92
C PRO A 32 8.96 -7.42 -10.50
N ALA A 33 8.88 -7.73 -9.20
CA ALA A 33 7.94 -8.70 -8.65
C ALA A 33 6.45 -8.28 -8.76
N HIS A 34 6.18 -7.00 -9.02
CA HIS A 34 4.84 -6.40 -9.04
C HIS A 34 4.56 -5.65 -10.34
N ALA A 35 5.34 -5.85 -11.40
CA ALA A 35 5.16 -5.18 -12.69
C ALA A 35 3.76 -5.38 -13.30
N LYS A 36 3.09 -6.51 -12.99
CA LYS A 36 1.74 -6.87 -13.44
C LYS A 36 0.66 -6.64 -12.38
N LEU A 37 0.90 -5.74 -11.44
CA LEU A 37 -0.04 -5.48 -10.35
C LEU A 37 -1.26 -4.71 -10.88
N GLU A 38 -2.44 -5.31 -10.85
CA GLU A 38 -3.68 -4.67 -11.32
C GLU A 38 -4.19 -3.65 -10.30
N ALA A 39 -4.31 -4.06 -9.04
CA ALA A 39 -4.77 -3.23 -7.92
C ALA A 39 -4.04 -3.61 -6.63
N ALA A 40 -4.14 -2.75 -5.61
CA ALA A 40 -3.56 -2.97 -4.30
C ALA A 40 -4.34 -2.24 -3.20
N TRP A 41 -4.25 -2.78 -1.99
CA TRP A 41 -4.80 -2.20 -0.77
C TRP A 41 -3.65 -1.65 0.08
N ILE A 42 -3.66 -0.35 0.34
CA ILE A 42 -2.63 0.33 1.12
C ILE A 42 -3.15 0.58 2.53
N ARG A 43 -2.32 0.28 3.53
CA ARG A 43 -2.64 0.57 4.92
C ARG A 43 -2.75 2.07 5.15
N THR A 44 -3.63 2.51 6.04
CA THR A 44 -3.87 3.94 6.29
C THR A 44 -2.63 4.75 6.66
N ASP A 45 -1.63 4.10 7.27
CA ASP A 45 -0.33 4.70 7.60
C ASP A 45 0.65 4.71 6.41
N SER A 46 0.24 4.26 5.22
CA SER A 46 1.04 4.14 4.00
C SER A 46 2.36 3.38 4.18
N ALA A 47 2.46 2.49 5.17
CA ALA A 47 3.67 1.70 5.42
C ALA A 47 3.64 0.31 4.76
N MET A 48 2.47 -0.17 4.35
CA MET A 48 2.31 -1.45 3.65
C MET A 48 1.27 -1.39 2.55
N ALA A 49 1.53 -2.09 1.46
CA ALA A 49 0.57 -2.41 0.42
C ALA A 49 0.32 -3.92 0.34
N TYR A 50 -0.90 -4.33 0.02
CA TYR A 50 -1.29 -5.72 -0.23
C TYR A 50 -1.78 -5.84 -1.67
N PRO A 51 -1.17 -6.70 -2.49
CA PRO A 51 -1.53 -6.80 -3.89
C PRO A 51 -2.87 -7.49 -4.09
N VAL A 52 -3.57 -7.13 -5.16
CA VAL A 52 -4.71 -7.89 -5.68
C VAL A 52 -4.23 -8.73 -6.85
N GLN A 53 -4.35 -10.05 -6.74
CA GLN A 53 -3.95 -11.00 -7.77
C GLN A 53 -5.19 -11.74 -8.26
N ASN A 54 -5.47 -11.70 -9.56
CA ASN A 54 -6.66 -12.31 -10.17
C ASN A 54 -7.98 -11.87 -9.49
N GLY A 55 -8.07 -10.59 -9.10
CA GLY A 55 -9.22 -10.05 -8.38
C GLY A 55 -9.28 -10.42 -6.88
N ILE A 56 -8.28 -11.13 -6.35
CA ILE A 56 -8.24 -11.57 -4.95
C ILE A 56 -7.22 -10.73 -4.16
N PRO A 57 -7.66 -9.96 -3.14
CA PRO A 57 -6.76 -9.28 -2.21
C PRO A 57 -5.92 -10.28 -1.42
N GLN A 58 -4.59 -10.18 -1.51
CA GLN A 58 -3.66 -11.03 -0.78
C GLN A 58 -3.43 -10.46 0.62
N LEU A 59 -4.39 -10.66 1.53
CA LEU A 59 -4.34 -10.16 2.91
C LEU A 59 -3.64 -11.12 3.87
N ILE A 60 -2.45 -11.57 3.49
CA ILE A 60 -1.57 -12.40 4.32
C ILE A 60 -0.28 -11.65 4.64
N PRO A 61 0.32 -11.83 5.82
CA PRO A 61 1.54 -11.11 6.21
C PRO A 61 2.68 -11.20 5.20
N SER A 62 2.88 -12.37 4.57
CA SER A 62 3.95 -12.63 3.61
C SER A 62 3.75 -12.00 2.24
N ALA A 63 2.52 -11.62 1.87
CA ALA A 63 2.23 -10.96 0.60
C ALA A 63 2.33 -9.43 0.70
N GLY A 64 2.56 -8.93 1.90
CA GLY A 64 2.63 -7.51 2.16
C GLY A 64 3.91 -6.89 1.62
N ILE A 65 3.75 -5.79 0.89
CA ILE A 65 4.81 -5.02 0.26
C ILE A 65 5.12 -3.84 1.17
N PRO A 66 6.32 -3.76 1.76
CA PRO A 66 6.72 -2.58 2.52
C PRO A 66 6.76 -1.38 1.58
N LEU A 67 6.10 -0.31 1.98
CA LEU A 67 6.25 0.97 1.30
C LEU A 67 7.30 1.74 2.08
N ASP A 68 8.42 2.05 1.43
CA ASP A 68 9.29 3.11 1.91
C ASP A 68 8.45 4.38 1.88
N GLN A 69 7.98 4.81 3.05
CA GLN A 69 7.48 6.16 3.21
C GLN A 69 8.63 7.02 2.80
N GLY A 70 8.51 7.67 1.63
CA GLY A 70 9.60 8.37 0.99
C GLY A 70 10.39 9.07 2.07
N ALA A 71 11.66 8.69 2.21
CA ALA A 71 12.60 9.40 3.05
C ALA A 71 12.31 10.87 2.80
N SER A 72 11.76 11.56 3.81
CA SER A 72 11.85 13.01 3.81
C SER A 72 13.34 13.24 3.58
N PRO A 73 13.77 13.93 2.49
CA PRO A 73 15.12 14.40 2.49
C PRO A 73 15.15 15.32 3.71
N THR A 74 15.73 14.84 4.80
CA THR A 74 16.15 15.67 5.90
C THR A 74 17.21 16.55 5.26
N PHE A 75 16.75 17.64 4.64
CA PHE A 75 17.61 18.74 4.27
C PHE A 75 18.19 19.17 5.60
N LEU A 76 19.46 18.82 5.76
CA LEU A 76 20.30 19.17 6.88
C LEU A 76 20.46 20.71 6.84
N SER A 77 19.43 21.44 7.25
CA SER A 77 19.55 22.86 7.58
C SER A 77 20.33 22.95 8.87
N THR A 78 21.64 23.07 8.72
CA THR A 78 22.56 23.42 9.81
C THR A 78 22.96 24.88 9.60
N PRO A 79 22.93 25.72 10.65
CA PRO A 79 23.11 27.18 10.56
C PRO A 79 24.50 27.63 10.09
#